data_AF-A0A226QSH2-F1
#
_entry.id   AF-A0A226QSH2-F1
#
_cell.length_a   1.000
_cell.length_b   1.000
_cell.length_c   1.000
_cell.angle_alpha   90.00
_cell.angle_beta   90.00
_cell.angle_gamma   90.00
#
_symmetry.space_group_name_H-M   'P 1'
#
loop_
_entity.id
_entity.type
_entity.pdbx_description
1 polymer ?
#
loop_
_entity_poly.entity_id
_entity_poly.type
_entity_poly.pdbx_seq_one_letter_code
_entity_poly.pdbx_strand_id
1 'polypeptide(L)'
;MFFNKDFFNQLNQTQRMLQNMIRPFPQSIIEQQKMFSKIINPPYTYIRKIIPQSIIEQQKLFSKIINPYITEIAKSLKKIADGIKETEEDIKTFKVAIVELGYPPHESIDIRKLRYIVRDYRDNGKEHVEKYIDEFMLSFYDSQMLNNISLEWEDIEHIKKRLPLLRNSIMAYNQGMYDLVVPSLLSQFEGIIVDGFRIKGYVNGAIISILLDYLLLKNRDYNSSLSFDDAIHKYYSEKILASFEHGASIKSDVSRNAILHGADTNFGKQTVALKVILLMDYIIRSVDNLKEETIILAQKEIEKYRKSERRKSRNKRKLAKQNARRKKY
;
A
#
# COMPACT_ATOMS: atom_id res chain seq x y z
N MET A 1 3.59 9.05 -0.45
CA MET A 1 4.44 10.13 0.10
C MET A 1 3.76 10.68 1.36
N PHE A 2 4.01 10.08 2.53
CA PHE A 2 3.12 10.17 3.72
C PHE A 2 3.64 11.10 4.83
N PHE A 3 3.85 12.39 4.54
CA PHE A 3 4.13 13.36 5.59
C PHE A 3 3.28 14.62 5.38
N ASN A 4 2.29 14.82 6.27
CA ASN A 4 1.40 15.99 6.28
C ASN A 4 2.18 17.27 6.68
N LYS A 5 1.70 18.43 6.22
CA LYS A 5 2.16 19.77 6.62
C LYS A 5 2.27 19.93 8.15
N ASP A 6 1.41 19.25 8.92
CA ASP A 6 1.49 19.25 10.39
C ASP A 6 2.73 18.51 10.94
N PHE A 7 3.14 17.40 10.30
CA PHE A 7 4.37 16.70 10.64
C PHE A 7 5.60 17.56 10.32
N PHE A 8 5.62 18.20 9.15
CA PHE A 8 6.68 19.15 8.79
C PHE A 8 6.68 20.39 9.69
N ASN A 9 5.52 20.89 10.11
CA ASN A 9 5.43 22.00 11.06
C ASN A 9 5.95 21.61 12.44
N GLN A 10 5.65 20.40 12.93
CA GLN A 10 6.19 19.88 14.18
C GLN A 10 7.70 19.62 14.11
N LEU A 11 8.21 19.06 13.01
CA LEU A 11 9.66 18.92 12.78
C LEU A 11 10.35 20.28 12.73
N ASN A 12 9.79 21.24 12.01
CA ASN A 12 10.32 22.61 11.92
C ASN A 12 10.29 23.33 13.27
N GLN A 13 9.24 23.13 14.09
CA GLN A 13 9.19 23.64 15.45
C GLN A 13 10.25 22.99 16.34
N THR A 14 10.43 21.67 16.24
CA THR A 14 11.46 20.93 16.99
C THR A 14 12.86 21.37 16.58
N GLN A 15 13.09 21.60 15.30
CA GLN A 15 14.36 22.10 14.75
C GLN A 15 14.63 23.55 15.16
N ARG A 16 13.61 24.42 15.19
CA ARG A 16 13.71 25.79 15.72
C ARG A 16 13.98 25.80 17.22
N MET A 17 13.36 24.91 17.99
CA MET A 17 13.66 24.72 19.41
C MET A 17 15.11 24.26 19.61
N LEU A 18 15.60 23.29 18.82
CA LEU A 18 17.01 22.86 18.84
C LEU A 18 17.98 23.99 18.50
N GLN A 19 17.70 24.78 17.46
CA GLN A 19 18.53 25.94 17.09
C GLN A 19 18.53 27.03 18.17
N ASN A 20 17.39 27.28 18.82
CA ASN A 20 17.27 28.25 19.91
C ASN A 20 17.93 27.77 21.21
N MET A 21 18.10 26.45 21.41
CA MET A 21 18.88 25.87 22.52
C MET A 21 20.39 25.95 22.32
N ILE A 22 20.88 26.01 21.08
CA ILE A 22 22.31 26.14 20.75
C ILE A 22 22.77 27.60 20.81
N ARG A 23 21.88 28.55 20.50
CA ARG A 23 22.16 29.99 20.46
C ARG A 23 22.62 30.67 21.76
N PRO A 24 22.30 30.23 22.99
CA PRO A 24 22.69 30.94 24.20
C PRO A 24 23.99 30.40 24.81
N PHE A 25 24.70 29.45 24.20
CA PHE A 25 26.02 29.06 24.67
C PHE A 25 27.02 30.18 24.37
N PRO A 26 27.47 30.96 25.36
CA PRO A 26 28.45 32.00 25.12
C PRO A 26 29.79 31.31 24.80
N GLN A 27 30.45 31.72 23.72
CA GLN A 27 31.79 31.21 23.34
C GLN A 27 32.80 31.22 24.51
N SER A 28 32.59 32.09 25.51
CA SER A 28 33.39 32.17 26.73
C SER A 28 33.39 30.90 27.58
N ILE A 29 32.32 30.09 27.58
CA ILE A 29 32.27 28.85 28.40
C ILE A 29 33.10 27.72 27.75
N ILE A 30 33.11 27.65 26.42
CA ILE A 30 33.91 26.68 25.67
C ILE A 30 35.42 27.03 25.75
N GLU A 31 35.74 28.33 25.73
CA GLU A 31 37.12 28.81 25.92
C GLU A 31 37.63 28.59 27.35
N GLN A 32 36.78 28.79 28.36
CA GLN A 32 37.12 28.46 29.76
C GLN A 32 37.37 26.96 29.94
N GLN A 33 36.54 26.08 29.35
CA GLN A 33 36.78 24.63 29.39
C GLN A 33 38.12 24.21 28.75
N LYS A 34 38.52 24.86 27.63
CA LYS A 34 39.82 24.60 26.98
C LYS A 34 41.02 25.12 27.79
N MET A 35 40.85 26.21 28.55
CA MET A 35 41.88 26.67 29.50
C MET A 35 42.04 25.69 30.66
N PHE A 36 40.94 25.18 31.22
CA PHE A 36 40.97 24.23 32.33
C PHE A 36 41.55 22.86 31.93
N SER A 37 41.29 22.37 30.72
CA SER A 37 41.86 21.10 30.25
C SER A 37 43.38 21.12 30.07
N LYS A 38 44.01 22.30 29.99
CA LYS A 38 45.48 22.45 29.90
C LYS A 38 46.17 22.43 31.27
N ILE A 39 45.43 22.62 32.36
CA ILE A 39 45.98 22.73 33.73
C ILE A 39 45.95 21.38 34.47
N ILE A 40 45.24 20.37 33.95
CA ILE A 40 45.00 19.10 34.64
C ILE A 40 45.91 17.99 34.09
N ASN A 41 47.18 18.02 34.46
CA ASN A 41 48.01 16.81 34.66
C ASN A 41 49.29 17.26 35.38
N PRO A 42 49.46 16.97 36.69
CA PRO A 42 49.78 15.61 37.18
C PRO A 42 49.24 15.32 38.62
N PRO A 43 49.78 14.32 39.35
CA PRO A 43 49.43 12.90 39.37
C PRO A 43 48.30 12.57 40.37
N TYR A 44 47.56 11.51 40.05
CA TYR A 44 46.47 10.93 40.83
C TYR A 44 46.95 10.33 42.16
N THR A 45 46.93 11.09 43.27
CA THR A 45 46.90 10.47 44.61
C THR A 45 46.22 11.25 45.74
N TYR A 46 45.70 12.48 45.57
CA TYR A 46 45.11 13.19 46.73
C TYR A 46 43.93 14.14 46.45
N ILE A 47 43.01 13.79 45.55
CA ILE A 47 41.77 14.59 45.35
C ILE A 47 40.54 13.68 45.39
N ARG A 48 40.20 13.18 46.58
CA ARG A 48 38.87 12.60 46.86
C ARG A 48 38.06 13.46 47.84
N LYS A 49 38.41 14.73 48.04
CA LYS A 49 37.61 15.66 48.82
C LYS A 49 37.58 17.00 48.11
N ILE A 50 36.37 17.54 47.97
CA ILE A 50 36.03 18.82 47.34
C ILE A 50 35.86 18.68 45.82
N ILE A 51 34.72 18.11 45.41
CA ILE A 51 33.98 18.75 44.32
C ILE A 51 33.55 20.11 44.91
N PRO A 52 34.01 21.26 44.40
CA PRO A 52 33.61 22.56 44.90
C PRO A 52 32.07 22.67 44.92
N GLN A 53 31.49 23.23 45.99
CA GLN A 53 30.03 23.47 46.06
C GLN A 53 29.50 24.19 44.81
N SER A 54 30.32 25.07 44.22
CA SER A 54 30.03 25.76 42.96
C SER A 54 29.81 24.82 41.76
N ILE A 55 30.50 23.67 41.68
CA ILE A 55 30.28 22.67 40.62
C ILE A 55 28.97 21.92 40.85
N ILE A 56 28.63 21.61 42.11
CA ILE A 56 27.37 20.96 42.48
C ILE A 56 26.18 21.91 42.23
N GLU A 57 26.33 23.19 42.56
CA GLU A 57 25.32 24.21 42.30
C GLU A 57 25.16 24.50 40.81
N GLN A 58 26.25 24.55 40.04
CA GLN A 58 26.17 24.67 38.58
C GLN A 58 25.48 23.45 37.94
N GLN A 59 25.77 22.22 38.38
CA GLN A 59 25.04 21.03 37.92
C GLN A 59 23.56 21.04 38.33
N LYS A 60 23.22 21.53 39.53
CA LYS A 60 21.83 21.72 39.97
C LYS A 60 21.12 22.78 39.14
N LEU A 61 21.77 23.90 38.84
CA LEU A 61 21.21 24.97 38.01
C LEU A 61 21.02 24.49 36.57
N PHE A 62 22.01 23.78 36.02
CA PHE A 62 21.97 23.20 34.69
C PHE A 62 20.85 22.15 34.57
N SER A 63 20.73 21.23 35.54
CA SER A 63 19.64 20.25 35.56
C SER A 63 18.27 20.88 35.79
N LYS A 64 18.15 21.94 36.61
CA LYS A 64 16.90 22.67 36.81
C LYS A 64 16.46 23.45 35.57
N ILE A 65 17.40 23.98 34.79
CA ILE A 65 17.13 24.69 33.54
C ILE A 65 16.82 23.70 32.42
N ILE A 66 17.58 22.61 32.29
CA ILE A 66 17.52 21.71 31.12
C ILE A 66 16.50 20.59 31.28
N ASN A 67 16.27 20.05 32.48
CA ASN A 67 15.31 18.96 32.68
C ASN A 67 13.89 19.30 32.21
N PRO A 68 13.34 20.51 32.45
CA PRO A 68 12.04 20.89 31.91
C PRO A 68 11.99 20.80 30.38
N TYR A 69 13.02 21.29 29.68
CA TYR A 69 13.10 21.22 28.22
C TYR A 69 13.29 19.80 27.71
N ILE A 70 14.16 18.97 28.33
CA ILE A 70 14.30 17.55 27.98
C ILE A 70 12.97 16.83 28.17
N THR A 71 12.24 17.13 29.25
CA THR A 71 10.92 16.56 29.53
C THR A 71 9.89 16.98 28.48
N GLU A 72 9.91 18.23 28.05
CA GLU A 72 9.03 18.75 27.00
C GLU A 72 9.32 18.12 25.63
N ILE A 73 10.60 18.01 25.26
CA ILE A 73 11.04 17.31 24.04
C ILE A 73 10.62 15.84 24.08
N ALA A 74 10.84 15.15 25.19
CA ALA A 74 10.43 13.76 25.38
C ALA A 74 8.91 13.60 25.26
N LYS A 75 8.12 14.52 25.80
CA LYS A 75 6.65 14.54 25.65
C LYS A 75 6.23 14.76 24.19
N SER A 76 6.87 15.68 23.47
CA SER A 76 6.59 15.95 22.07
C SER A 76 6.93 14.75 21.17
N LEU A 77 8.10 14.13 21.37
CA LEU A 77 8.49 12.91 20.67
C LEU A 77 7.54 11.75 20.98
N LYS A 78 7.08 11.62 22.24
CA LYS A 78 6.07 10.64 22.61
C LYS A 78 4.75 10.87 21.87
N LYS A 79 4.24 12.11 21.82
CA LYS A 79 3.03 12.45 21.05
C LYS A 79 3.15 12.11 19.57
N ILE A 80 4.32 12.36 18.96
CA ILE A 80 4.58 11.99 17.57
C ILE A 80 4.56 10.47 17.41
N ALA A 81 5.25 9.73 18.30
CA ALA A 81 5.27 8.27 18.26
C ALA A 81 3.86 7.67 18.45
N ASP A 82 3.07 8.22 19.37
CA ASP A 82 1.68 7.80 19.60
C ASP A 82 0.81 8.10 18.36
N GLY A 83 0.97 9.27 17.73
CA GLY A 83 0.26 9.62 16.50
C GLY A 83 0.64 8.74 15.29
N ILE A 84 1.89 8.28 15.20
CA ILE A 84 2.31 7.31 14.17
C ILE A 84 1.60 5.97 14.38
N LYS A 85 1.55 5.47 15.62
CA LYS A 85 0.84 4.22 15.96
C LYS A 85 -0.65 4.31 15.64
N GLU A 86 -1.29 5.41 16.00
CA GLU A 86 -2.70 5.66 15.68
C GLU A 86 -2.92 5.64 14.16
N THR A 87 -2.03 6.27 13.39
CA THR A 87 -2.07 6.25 11.91
C THR A 87 -1.96 4.84 11.35
N GLU A 88 -1.06 4.01 11.87
CA GLU A 88 -0.92 2.62 11.45
C GLU A 88 -2.20 1.81 11.73
N GLU A 89 -2.79 1.97 12.90
CA GLU A 89 -4.04 1.29 13.27
C GLU A 89 -5.24 1.77 12.44
N ASP A 90 -5.31 3.07 12.12
CA ASP A 90 -6.31 3.60 11.21
C ASP A 90 -6.17 3.01 9.81
N ILE A 91 -4.95 2.92 9.27
CA ILE A 91 -4.68 2.32 7.96
C ILE A 91 -5.06 0.84 7.95
N LYS A 92 -4.75 0.09 9.01
CA LYS A 92 -5.19 -1.32 9.15
C LYS A 92 -6.71 -1.45 9.16
N THR A 93 -7.39 -0.58 9.90
CA THR A 93 -8.86 -0.60 9.99
C THR A 93 -9.49 -0.23 8.66
N PHE A 94 -8.94 0.79 7.99
CA PHE A 94 -9.40 1.23 6.68
C PHE A 94 -9.30 0.11 5.63
N LYS A 95 -8.19 -0.63 5.60
CA LYS A 95 -8.00 -1.78 4.69
C LYS A 95 -9.16 -2.76 4.75
N VAL A 96 -9.59 -3.10 5.95
CA VAL A 96 -10.69 -4.03 6.18
C VAL A 96 -12.00 -3.38 5.79
N ALA A 97 -12.28 -2.18 6.32
CA ALA A 97 -13.54 -1.48 6.13
C ALA A 97 -13.82 -1.22 4.63
N ILE A 98 -12.86 -0.70 3.87
CA ILE A 98 -13.10 -0.30 2.48
C ILE A 98 -13.39 -1.51 1.57
N VAL A 99 -12.76 -2.66 1.83
CA VAL A 99 -13.05 -3.91 1.13
C VAL A 99 -14.45 -4.44 1.47
N GLU A 100 -14.85 -4.35 2.74
CA GLU A 100 -16.18 -4.75 3.21
C GLU A 100 -17.29 -3.84 2.66
N LEU A 101 -16.97 -2.57 2.45
CA LEU A 101 -17.80 -1.58 1.76
C LEU A 101 -17.78 -1.74 0.23
N GLY A 102 -17.03 -2.72 -0.29
CA GLY A 102 -17.07 -3.11 -1.70
C GLY A 102 -16.17 -2.29 -2.62
N TYR A 103 -15.18 -1.56 -2.08
CA TYR A 103 -14.19 -0.81 -2.87
C TYR A 103 -12.79 -1.42 -2.73
N PRO A 104 -11.97 -1.41 -3.80
CA PRO A 104 -10.56 -1.71 -3.66
C PRO A 104 -9.87 -0.59 -2.86
N PRO A 105 -9.02 -0.90 -1.86
CA PRO A 105 -8.21 0.11 -1.20
C PRO A 105 -7.30 0.84 -2.20
N HIS A 106 -7.12 2.15 -2.03
CA HIS A 106 -6.31 2.95 -2.96
C HIS A 106 -5.45 3.96 -2.22
N GLU A 107 -4.18 4.09 -2.62
CA GLU A 107 -3.18 4.91 -1.92
C GLU A 107 -3.41 6.42 -2.01
N SER A 108 -4.22 6.86 -2.97
CA SER A 108 -4.48 8.28 -3.20
C SER A 108 -5.42 8.92 -2.16
N ILE A 109 -6.14 8.12 -1.35
CA ILE A 109 -7.01 8.66 -0.30
C ILE A 109 -6.14 9.23 0.82
N ASP A 110 -6.26 10.53 1.08
CA ASP A 110 -5.45 11.18 2.11
C ASP A 110 -5.84 10.73 3.51
N ILE A 111 -4.89 10.83 4.45
CA ILE A 111 -5.05 10.30 5.80
C ILE A 111 -6.25 10.88 6.56
N ARG A 112 -6.64 12.14 6.29
CA ARG A 112 -7.79 12.76 6.98
C ARG A 112 -9.10 12.15 6.50
N LYS A 113 -9.21 11.91 5.20
CA LYS A 113 -10.35 11.25 4.56
C LYS A 113 -10.47 9.79 4.99
N LEU A 114 -9.34 9.09 5.04
CA LEU A 114 -9.25 7.74 5.57
C LEU A 114 -9.74 7.68 7.03
N ARG A 115 -9.22 8.55 7.90
CA ARG A 115 -9.62 8.62 9.31
C ARG A 115 -11.09 8.92 9.51
N TYR A 116 -11.66 9.77 8.66
CA TYR A 116 -13.10 10.06 8.68
C TYR A 116 -13.91 8.78 8.47
N ILE A 117 -13.59 8.01 7.42
CA ILE A 117 -14.26 6.72 7.15
C ILE A 117 -14.05 5.74 8.29
N VAL A 118 -12.81 5.60 8.79
CA VAL A 118 -12.47 4.67 9.87
C VAL A 118 -13.23 5.00 11.16
N ARG A 119 -13.31 6.27 11.54
CA ARG A 119 -14.03 6.69 12.73
C ARG A 119 -15.52 6.37 12.61
N ASP A 120 -16.15 6.80 11.52
CA ASP A 120 -17.58 6.58 11.32
C ASP A 120 -17.90 5.08 11.22
N TYR A 121 -17.01 4.27 10.65
CA TYR A 121 -17.10 2.81 10.61
C TYR A 121 -17.00 2.18 12.01
N ARG A 122 -16.06 2.63 12.84
CA ARG A 122 -15.89 2.14 14.22
C ARG A 122 -17.06 2.54 15.13
N ASP A 123 -17.52 3.77 15.01
CA ASP A 123 -18.50 4.36 15.93
C ASP A 123 -19.94 3.96 15.58
N ASN A 124 -20.26 3.83 14.29
CA ASN A 124 -21.63 3.62 13.81
C ASN A 124 -21.82 2.32 13.00
N GLY A 125 -20.74 1.58 12.73
CA GLY A 125 -20.79 0.33 11.99
C GLY A 125 -20.90 0.49 10.47
N LYS A 126 -20.83 -0.65 9.79
CA LYS A 126 -20.81 -0.76 8.33
C LYS A 126 -22.05 -0.14 7.67
N GLU A 127 -23.25 -0.45 8.16
CA GLU A 127 -24.49 0.01 7.51
C GLU A 127 -24.65 1.53 7.53
N HIS A 128 -24.00 2.21 8.48
CA HIS A 128 -23.98 3.68 8.49
C HIS A 128 -23.13 4.22 7.33
N VAL A 129 -21.92 3.68 7.15
CA VAL A 129 -20.98 4.14 6.13
C VAL A 129 -21.45 3.80 4.72
N GLU A 130 -22.11 2.64 4.53
CA GLU A 130 -22.71 2.25 3.25
C GLU A 130 -23.69 3.29 2.69
N LYS A 131 -24.31 4.12 3.54
CA LYS A 131 -25.27 5.15 3.11
C LYS A 131 -24.63 6.28 2.31
N TYR A 132 -23.33 6.54 2.49
CA TYR A 132 -22.65 7.68 1.87
C TYR A 132 -21.37 7.29 1.12
N ILE A 133 -20.84 6.07 1.29
CA ILE A 133 -19.53 5.70 0.74
C ILE A 133 -19.49 5.84 -0.78
N ASP A 134 -20.55 5.48 -1.49
CA ASP A 134 -20.61 5.60 -2.95
C ASP A 134 -20.49 7.06 -3.39
N GLU A 135 -21.29 7.96 -2.81
CA GLU A 135 -21.25 9.40 -3.09
C GLU A 135 -19.88 10.00 -2.72
N PHE A 136 -19.34 9.61 -1.57
CA PHE A 136 -18.01 10.02 -1.13
C PHE A 136 -16.94 9.63 -2.14
N MET A 137 -16.93 8.38 -2.59
CA MET A 137 -15.94 7.86 -3.53
C MET A 137 -16.08 8.52 -4.91
N LEU A 138 -17.31 8.70 -5.39
CA LEU A 138 -17.57 9.39 -6.66
C LEU A 138 -17.17 10.87 -6.61
N SER A 139 -17.39 11.55 -5.48
CA SER A 139 -16.98 12.94 -5.30
C SER A 139 -15.47 13.09 -5.16
N PHE A 140 -14.79 12.13 -4.51
CA PHE A 140 -13.34 12.17 -4.34
C PHE A 140 -12.61 11.84 -5.65
N TYR A 141 -13.10 10.84 -6.39
CA TYR A 141 -12.57 10.44 -7.69
C TYR A 141 -13.37 11.09 -8.82
N ASP A 142 -13.39 12.42 -8.82
CA ASP A 142 -14.00 13.19 -9.89
C ASP A 142 -13.24 13.04 -11.23
N SER A 143 -13.80 13.62 -12.28
CA SER A 143 -13.20 13.58 -13.61
C SER A 143 -11.77 14.14 -13.65
N GLN A 144 -11.46 15.15 -12.82
CA GLN A 144 -10.11 15.70 -12.77
C GLN A 144 -9.12 14.70 -12.16
N MET A 145 -9.49 14.06 -11.06
CA MET A 145 -8.68 13.04 -10.41
C MET A 145 -8.44 11.83 -11.32
N LEU A 146 -9.48 11.38 -12.04
CA LEU A 146 -9.35 10.26 -12.98
C LEU A 146 -8.50 10.61 -14.20
N ASN A 147 -8.57 11.85 -14.69
CA ASN A 147 -7.68 12.31 -15.76
C ASN A 147 -6.22 12.37 -15.28
N ASN A 148 -5.97 12.77 -14.02
CA ASN A 148 -4.62 12.74 -13.45
C ASN A 148 -4.08 11.31 -13.38
N ILE A 149 -4.88 10.34 -12.93
CA ILE A 149 -4.51 8.91 -12.98
C ILE A 149 -4.16 8.48 -14.41
N SER A 150 -4.98 8.86 -15.39
CA SER A 150 -4.71 8.56 -16.80
C SER A 150 -3.40 9.16 -17.32
N LEU A 151 -3.02 10.35 -16.85
CA LEU A 151 -1.77 11.01 -17.22
C LEU A 151 -0.58 10.33 -16.57
N GLU A 152 -0.68 9.96 -15.29
CA GLU A 152 0.38 9.22 -14.59
C GLU A 152 0.69 7.87 -15.23
N TRP A 153 -0.30 7.21 -15.84
CA TRP A 153 -0.08 6.00 -16.63
C TRP A 153 0.82 6.19 -17.85
N GLU A 154 0.93 7.40 -18.39
CA GLU A 154 1.72 7.66 -19.61
C GLU A 154 3.22 7.52 -19.38
N ASP A 155 3.66 7.76 -18.14
CA ASP A 155 5.05 7.64 -17.71
C ASP A 155 5.48 6.18 -17.48
N ILE A 156 4.53 5.24 -17.55
CA ILE A 156 4.75 3.84 -17.21
C ILE A 156 5.05 3.03 -18.49
N GLU A 157 6.33 2.68 -18.68
CA GLU A 157 6.84 2.06 -19.92
C GLU A 157 6.10 0.76 -20.29
N HIS A 158 5.84 -0.11 -19.32
CA HIS A 158 5.35 -1.47 -19.57
C HIS A 158 3.86 -1.53 -19.97
N ILE A 159 3.10 -0.43 -19.81
CA ILE A 159 1.71 -0.34 -20.26
C ILE A 159 1.52 0.47 -21.56
N LYS A 160 2.59 1.00 -22.17
CA LYS A 160 2.50 1.85 -23.37
C LYS A 160 1.62 1.28 -24.49
N LYS A 161 1.73 -0.03 -24.75
CA LYS A 161 0.91 -0.71 -25.77
C LYS A 161 -0.60 -0.73 -25.47
N ARG A 162 -1.01 -0.42 -24.24
CA ARG A 162 -2.41 -0.35 -23.78
C ARG A 162 -2.91 1.06 -23.56
N LEU A 163 -2.05 2.08 -23.61
CA LEU A 163 -2.45 3.47 -23.36
C LEU A 163 -3.67 3.91 -24.19
N PRO A 164 -3.80 3.56 -25.49
CA PRO A 164 -5.02 3.92 -26.23
C PRO A 164 -6.30 3.39 -25.59
N LEU A 165 -6.30 2.12 -25.15
CA LEU A 165 -7.45 1.52 -24.47
C LEU A 165 -7.68 2.17 -23.10
N LEU A 166 -6.62 2.35 -22.32
CA LEU A 166 -6.72 2.94 -20.97
C LEU A 166 -7.25 4.38 -21.00
N ARG A 167 -6.72 5.22 -21.91
CA ARG A 167 -7.21 6.59 -22.14
C ARG A 167 -8.68 6.59 -22.57
N ASN A 168 -9.03 5.74 -23.53
CA ASN A 168 -10.42 5.62 -23.99
C ASN A 168 -11.36 5.18 -22.86
N SER A 169 -10.92 4.31 -21.94
CA SER A 169 -11.72 3.93 -20.78
C SER A 169 -12.00 5.11 -19.84
N ILE A 170 -11.04 6.01 -19.62
CA ILE A 170 -11.25 7.21 -18.79
C ILE A 170 -12.16 8.22 -19.51
N MET A 171 -11.97 8.41 -20.81
CA MET A 171 -12.88 9.24 -21.62
C MET A 171 -14.31 8.70 -21.61
N ALA A 172 -14.48 7.39 -21.80
CA ALA A 172 -15.77 6.72 -21.75
C ALA A 172 -16.43 6.83 -20.37
N TYR A 173 -15.66 6.71 -19.28
CA TYR A 173 -16.17 6.94 -17.93
C TYR A 173 -16.72 8.36 -17.76
N ASN A 174 -15.96 9.37 -18.18
CA ASN A 174 -16.38 10.77 -18.11
C ASN A 174 -17.60 11.09 -18.98
N GLN A 175 -17.88 10.27 -20.00
CA GLN A 175 -19.07 10.37 -20.85
C GLN A 175 -20.25 9.51 -20.36
N GLY A 176 -20.12 8.82 -19.23
CA GLY A 176 -21.17 7.96 -18.69
C GLY A 176 -21.30 6.59 -19.38
N MET A 177 -20.33 6.21 -20.22
CA MET A 177 -20.36 4.97 -21.00
C MET A 177 -19.83 3.78 -20.18
N TYR A 178 -20.38 3.56 -18.98
CA TYR A 178 -19.86 2.58 -18.02
C TYR A 178 -19.88 1.13 -18.53
N ASP A 179 -20.89 0.77 -19.34
CA ASP A 179 -20.98 -0.52 -20.02
C ASP A 179 -19.80 -0.82 -20.95
N LEU A 180 -19.11 0.22 -21.44
CA LEU A 180 -17.89 0.06 -22.23
C LEU A 180 -16.66 -0.03 -21.32
N VAL A 181 -16.60 0.79 -20.26
CA VAL A 181 -15.45 0.88 -19.36
C VAL A 181 -15.19 -0.45 -18.66
N VAL A 182 -16.23 -1.01 -18.04
CA VAL A 182 -16.13 -2.18 -17.16
C VAL A 182 -15.53 -3.39 -17.90
N PRO A 183 -16.11 -3.91 -19.00
CA PRO A 183 -15.54 -5.06 -19.70
C PRO A 183 -14.21 -4.74 -20.37
N SER A 184 -14.02 -3.50 -20.88
CA SER A 184 -12.76 -3.09 -21.50
C SER A 184 -11.60 -3.21 -20.52
N LEU A 185 -11.75 -2.71 -19.30
CA LEU A 185 -10.70 -2.79 -18.28
C LEU A 185 -10.59 -4.19 -17.67
N LEU A 186 -11.71 -4.85 -17.35
CA LEU A 186 -11.69 -6.21 -16.77
C LEU A 186 -10.92 -7.21 -17.64
N SER A 187 -11.02 -7.09 -18.97
CA SER A 187 -10.29 -7.94 -19.91
C SER A 187 -8.77 -7.74 -19.89
N GLN A 188 -8.28 -6.61 -19.37
CA GLN A 188 -6.86 -6.25 -19.40
C GLN A 188 -6.08 -6.64 -18.14
N PHE A 189 -6.74 -6.86 -17.00
CA PHE A 189 -6.06 -7.12 -15.72
C PHE A 189 -5.02 -8.23 -15.82
N GLU A 190 -5.44 -9.42 -16.25
CA GLU A 190 -4.56 -10.58 -16.38
C GLU A 190 -3.42 -10.33 -17.38
N GLY A 191 -3.71 -9.62 -18.48
CA GLY A 191 -2.74 -9.30 -19.51
C GLY A 191 -1.63 -8.36 -19.03
N ILE A 192 -1.98 -7.34 -18.23
CA ILE A 192 -1.02 -6.40 -17.63
C ILE A 192 -0.09 -7.14 -16.67
N ILE A 193 -0.65 -8.00 -15.81
CA ILE A 193 0.14 -8.81 -14.85
C ILE A 193 1.09 -9.76 -15.61
N VAL A 194 0.58 -10.48 -16.61
CA VAL A 194 1.38 -11.42 -17.42
C VAL A 194 2.54 -10.72 -18.12
N ASP A 195 2.30 -9.54 -18.68
CA ASP A 195 3.33 -8.73 -19.33
C ASP A 195 4.38 -8.24 -18.34
N GLY A 196 3.97 -7.77 -17.16
CA GLY A 196 4.86 -7.34 -16.08
C GLY A 196 5.88 -8.40 -15.69
N PHE A 197 5.42 -9.65 -15.55
CA PHE A 197 6.29 -10.80 -15.27
C PHE A 197 6.99 -11.40 -16.50
N ARG A 198 6.78 -10.82 -17.68
CA ARG A 198 7.38 -11.24 -18.96
C ARG A 198 7.10 -12.72 -19.28
N ILE A 199 5.92 -13.22 -18.90
CA ILE A 199 5.55 -14.63 -19.09
C ILE A 199 5.16 -14.89 -20.54
N LYS A 200 5.79 -15.91 -21.14
CA LYS A 200 5.49 -16.38 -22.50
C LYS A 200 4.73 -17.70 -22.50
N GLY A 201 3.93 -17.92 -23.55
CA GLY A 201 3.18 -19.16 -23.78
C GLY A 201 1.81 -19.20 -23.09
N TYR A 202 1.20 -20.39 -23.04
CA TYR A 202 -0.15 -20.57 -22.48
C TYR A 202 -0.24 -20.16 -21.01
N VAL A 203 -1.30 -19.41 -20.67
CA VAL A 203 -1.63 -18.92 -19.33
C VAL A 203 -3.02 -19.42 -18.96
N ASN A 204 -3.18 -19.90 -17.73
CA ASN A 204 -4.45 -20.34 -17.15
C ASN A 204 -4.62 -19.73 -15.75
N GLY A 205 -5.79 -19.94 -15.13
CA GLY A 205 -6.09 -19.37 -13.81
C GLY A 205 -5.06 -19.73 -12.72
N ALA A 206 -4.46 -20.93 -12.76
CA ALA A 206 -3.41 -21.30 -11.82
C ALA A 206 -2.13 -20.46 -11.98
N ILE A 207 -1.73 -20.17 -13.23
CA ILE A 207 -0.60 -19.26 -13.49
C ILE A 207 -0.95 -17.84 -13.05
N ILE A 208 -2.16 -17.35 -13.33
CA ILE A 208 -2.60 -16.03 -12.86
C ILE A 208 -2.57 -15.93 -11.32
N SER A 209 -3.02 -16.97 -10.61
CA SER A 209 -2.95 -17.03 -9.15
C SER A 209 -1.51 -16.93 -8.66
N ILE A 210 -0.57 -17.69 -9.25
CA ILE A 210 0.85 -17.60 -8.90
C ILE A 210 1.36 -16.17 -9.11
N LEU A 211 1.05 -15.55 -10.25
CA LEU A 211 1.49 -14.19 -10.54
C LEU A 211 0.92 -13.15 -9.58
N LEU A 212 -0.37 -13.26 -9.21
CA LEU A 212 -0.99 -12.39 -8.21
C LEU A 212 -0.34 -12.52 -6.85
N ASP A 213 -0.04 -13.76 -6.41
CA ASP A 213 0.68 -14.00 -5.16
C ASP A 213 2.06 -13.35 -5.20
N TYR A 214 2.77 -13.46 -6.32
CA TYR A 214 4.07 -12.82 -6.44
C TYR A 214 3.96 -11.30 -6.47
N LEU A 215 2.99 -10.74 -7.19
CA LEU A 215 2.79 -9.30 -7.35
C LEU A 215 2.48 -8.63 -6.01
N LEU A 216 1.55 -9.21 -5.25
CA LEU A 216 0.94 -8.56 -4.07
C LEU A 216 1.50 -9.13 -2.76
N LEU A 217 1.81 -10.43 -2.71
CA LEU A 217 2.19 -11.07 -1.45
C LEU A 217 3.69 -11.33 -1.31
N LYS A 218 4.45 -11.40 -2.41
CA LYS A 218 5.89 -11.70 -2.37
C LYS A 218 6.79 -10.57 -2.87
N ASN A 219 6.23 -9.52 -3.49
CA ASN A 219 6.98 -8.34 -3.97
C ASN A 219 7.16 -7.24 -2.92
N ARG A 220 7.11 -7.57 -1.63
CA ARG A 220 7.09 -6.58 -0.54
C ARG A 220 8.40 -6.57 0.23
N ASP A 221 8.78 -5.39 0.69
CA ASP A 221 9.75 -5.28 1.78
C ASP A 221 9.09 -5.81 3.05
N TYR A 222 9.78 -6.70 3.75
CA TYR A 222 9.29 -7.51 4.88
C TYR A 222 8.67 -6.70 6.05
N ASN A 223 8.71 -5.36 6.00
CA ASN A 223 8.33 -4.44 7.08
C ASN A 223 7.21 -3.43 6.74
N SER A 224 6.55 -3.53 5.58
CA SER A 224 5.50 -2.55 5.21
C SER A 224 4.10 -2.96 5.72
N SER A 225 3.83 -2.73 7.01
CA SER A 225 2.47 -2.84 7.58
C SER A 225 1.46 -1.87 6.94
N LEU A 226 1.97 -0.88 6.21
CA LEU A 226 1.22 0.17 5.55
C LEU A 226 0.70 -0.22 4.15
N SER A 227 1.29 -1.21 3.48
CA SER A 227 0.86 -1.63 2.13
C SER A 227 -0.59 -2.17 2.07
N PHE A 228 -1.31 -1.86 1.00
CA PHE A 228 -2.65 -2.37 0.73
C PHE A 228 -2.66 -3.74 0.03
N ASP A 229 -1.49 -4.35 -0.24
CA ASP A 229 -1.39 -5.51 -1.13
C ASP A 229 -2.22 -6.72 -0.67
N ASP A 230 -2.23 -7.05 0.63
CA ASP A 230 -3.04 -8.16 1.16
C ASP A 230 -4.53 -7.92 0.95
N ALA A 231 -4.98 -6.67 1.16
CA ALA A 231 -6.36 -6.28 1.00
C ALA A 231 -6.77 -6.27 -0.48
N ILE A 232 -5.88 -5.84 -1.38
CA ILE A 232 -6.09 -5.90 -2.82
C ILE A 232 -6.08 -7.35 -3.32
N HIS A 233 -5.19 -8.20 -2.80
CA HIS A 233 -5.16 -9.62 -3.15
C HIS A 233 -6.46 -10.31 -2.76
N LYS A 234 -6.95 -10.04 -1.54
CA LYS A 234 -8.25 -10.50 -1.07
C LYS A 234 -9.39 -9.98 -1.95
N TYR A 235 -9.43 -8.66 -2.22
CA TYR A 235 -10.45 -8.04 -3.07
C TYR A 235 -10.47 -8.67 -4.47
N TYR A 236 -9.30 -8.82 -5.11
CA TYR A 236 -9.18 -9.42 -6.43
C TYR A 236 -9.71 -10.86 -6.43
N SER A 237 -9.29 -11.67 -5.46
CA SER A 237 -9.66 -13.08 -5.36
C SER A 237 -11.16 -13.28 -5.05
N GLU A 238 -11.71 -12.49 -4.14
CA GLU A 238 -13.10 -12.64 -3.68
C GLU A 238 -14.13 -11.92 -4.54
N LYS A 239 -13.76 -10.77 -5.15
CA LYS A 239 -14.69 -9.92 -5.90
C LYS A 239 -14.52 -10.04 -7.41
N ILE A 240 -13.29 -9.98 -7.92
CA ILE A 240 -13.02 -10.02 -9.36
C ILE A 240 -13.12 -11.45 -9.89
N LEU A 241 -12.48 -12.40 -9.21
CA LEU A 241 -12.51 -13.82 -9.56
C LEU A 241 -13.70 -14.58 -8.95
N ALA A 242 -14.67 -13.86 -8.38
CA ALA A 242 -15.88 -14.44 -7.81
C ALA A 242 -16.53 -15.44 -8.77
N SER A 243 -16.82 -16.64 -8.27
CA SER A 243 -17.56 -17.66 -9.02
C SER A 243 -19.01 -17.22 -9.22
N PHE A 244 -19.61 -17.70 -10.31
CA PHE A 244 -21.00 -17.42 -10.65
C PHE A 244 -21.65 -18.68 -11.23
N GLU A 245 -22.98 -18.67 -11.24
CA GLU A 245 -23.81 -19.69 -11.88
C GLU A 245 -24.86 -18.96 -12.75
N HIS A 246 -25.07 -19.42 -13.98
CA HIS A 246 -26.05 -18.80 -14.87
C HIS A 246 -27.46 -18.92 -14.29
N GLY A 247 -28.16 -17.79 -14.22
CA GLY A 247 -29.53 -17.72 -13.67
C GLY A 247 -29.59 -17.59 -12.14
N ALA A 248 -28.46 -17.68 -11.44
CA ALA A 248 -28.39 -17.43 -10.00
C ALA A 248 -28.09 -15.94 -9.70
N SER A 249 -28.27 -15.53 -8.44
CA SER A 249 -27.90 -14.19 -7.98
C SER A 249 -26.38 -13.98 -8.07
N ILE A 250 -25.95 -12.86 -8.65
CA ILE A 250 -24.55 -12.48 -8.75
C ILE A 250 -24.01 -12.05 -7.38
N LYS A 251 -22.89 -12.64 -6.96
CA LYS A 251 -22.28 -12.42 -5.64
C LYS A 251 -21.39 -11.16 -5.56
N SER A 252 -20.95 -10.65 -6.70
CA SER A 252 -20.03 -9.53 -6.80
C SER A 252 -20.35 -8.72 -8.06
N ASP A 253 -20.59 -7.42 -7.88
CA ASP A 253 -20.91 -6.45 -8.93
C ASP A 253 -19.74 -6.18 -9.90
N VAL A 254 -18.53 -6.59 -9.51
CA VAL A 254 -17.31 -6.48 -10.32
C VAL A 254 -16.77 -7.85 -10.75
N SER A 255 -17.58 -8.92 -10.69
CA SER A 255 -17.14 -10.26 -11.11
C SER A 255 -16.76 -10.28 -12.58
N ARG A 256 -15.45 -10.37 -12.86
CA ARG A 256 -14.90 -10.53 -14.21
C ARG A 256 -15.47 -11.75 -14.90
N ASN A 257 -15.69 -12.83 -14.15
CA ASN A 257 -16.24 -14.06 -14.68
C ASN A 257 -17.71 -13.87 -15.07
N ALA A 258 -18.55 -13.34 -14.19
CA ALA A 258 -19.98 -13.14 -14.50
C ALA A 258 -20.18 -12.16 -15.65
N ILE A 259 -19.44 -11.05 -15.66
CA ILE A 259 -19.57 -9.98 -16.66
C ILE A 259 -19.06 -10.44 -18.03
N LEU A 260 -17.82 -10.95 -18.11
CA LEU A 260 -17.23 -11.31 -19.41
C LEU A 260 -17.81 -12.58 -20.02
N HIS A 261 -18.53 -13.40 -19.24
CA HIS A 261 -19.31 -14.52 -19.74
C HIS A 261 -20.80 -14.19 -19.95
N GLY A 262 -21.21 -12.93 -19.74
CA GLY A 262 -22.56 -12.44 -20.02
C GLY A 262 -23.64 -12.94 -19.06
N ALA A 263 -23.25 -13.47 -17.89
CA ALA A 263 -24.20 -13.83 -16.85
C ALA A 263 -24.69 -12.61 -16.06
N ASP A 264 -23.84 -11.61 -15.87
CA ASP A 264 -24.25 -10.29 -15.39
C ASP A 264 -24.32 -9.31 -16.57
N THR A 265 -25.47 -8.65 -16.72
CA THR A 265 -25.73 -7.66 -17.77
C THR A 265 -26.09 -6.28 -17.21
N ASN A 266 -26.16 -6.13 -15.88
CA ASN A 266 -26.54 -4.88 -15.21
C ASN A 266 -25.36 -4.24 -14.46
N PHE A 267 -24.16 -4.43 -15.00
CA PHE A 267 -22.90 -3.95 -14.43
C PHE A 267 -22.57 -2.50 -14.83
N GLY A 268 -23.31 -1.90 -15.78
CA GLY A 268 -23.11 -0.56 -16.35
C GLY A 268 -23.35 0.62 -15.40
N LYS A 269 -22.86 0.54 -14.16
CA LYS A 269 -23.02 1.56 -13.13
C LYS A 269 -21.73 2.35 -12.95
N GLN A 270 -21.86 3.64 -12.64
CA GLN A 270 -20.72 4.52 -12.40
C GLN A 270 -19.81 3.99 -11.27
N THR A 271 -20.40 3.52 -10.17
CA THR A 271 -19.66 2.97 -9.02
C THR A 271 -18.88 1.71 -9.38
N VAL A 272 -19.44 0.82 -10.19
CA VAL A 272 -18.75 -0.38 -10.71
C VAL A 272 -17.58 0.02 -11.59
N ALA A 273 -17.79 0.95 -12.52
CA ALA A 273 -16.72 1.45 -13.38
C ALA A 273 -15.59 2.11 -12.58
N LEU A 274 -15.92 2.91 -11.56
CA LEU A 274 -14.94 3.51 -10.67
C LEU A 274 -14.12 2.44 -9.93
N LYS A 275 -14.76 1.43 -9.32
CA LYS A 275 -14.07 0.32 -8.64
C LYS A 275 -13.07 -0.37 -9.57
N VAL A 276 -13.46 -0.61 -10.82
CA VAL A 276 -12.59 -1.24 -11.83
C VAL A 276 -11.42 -0.34 -12.21
N ILE A 277 -11.63 0.97 -12.37
CA ILE A 277 -10.55 1.95 -12.63
C ILE A 277 -9.55 1.99 -11.46
N LEU A 278 -10.03 2.08 -10.22
CA LEU A 278 -9.17 2.15 -9.04
C LEU A 278 -8.34 0.88 -8.86
N LEU A 279 -8.94 -0.29 -9.08
CA LEU A 279 -8.18 -1.54 -9.06
C LEU A 279 -7.16 -1.60 -10.19
N MET A 280 -7.51 -1.11 -11.39
CA MET A 280 -6.58 -1.06 -12.52
C MET A 280 -5.37 -0.17 -12.22
N ASP A 281 -5.59 1.02 -11.66
CA ASP A 281 -4.50 1.90 -11.24
C ASP A 281 -3.57 1.20 -10.23
N TYR A 282 -4.14 0.57 -9.20
CA TYR A 282 -3.36 -0.16 -8.21
C TYR A 282 -2.50 -1.25 -8.86
N ILE A 283 -3.10 -2.10 -9.71
CA ILE A 283 -2.39 -3.21 -10.36
C ILE A 283 -1.27 -2.69 -11.29
N ILE A 284 -1.52 -1.63 -12.04
CA ILE A 284 -0.50 -1.00 -12.90
C ILE A 284 0.69 -0.52 -12.05
N ARG A 285 0.43 0.19 -10.95
CA ARG A 285 1.50 0.65 -10.05
C ARG A 285 2.23 -0.51 -9.37
N SER A 286 1.53 -1.56 -8.96
CA SER A 286 2.17 -2.76 -8.41
C SER A 286 3.10 -3.42 -9.43
N VAL A 287 2.69 -3.45 -10.70
CA VAL A 287 3.51 -4.00 -11.79
C VAL A 287 4.73 -3.12 -12.06
N ASP A 288 4.59 -1.79 -12.01
CA ASP A 288 5.71 -0.87 -12.15
C ASP A 288 6.77 -1.06 -11.07
N ASN A 289 6.31 -1.35 -9.85
CA ASN A 289 7.16 -1.59 -8.69
C ASN A 289 7.69 -3.04 -8.60
N LEU A 290 7.55 -3.86 -9.65
CA LEU A 290 8.06 -5.23 -9.64
C LEU A 290 9.59 -5.27 -9.58
N LYS A 291 10.12 -5.95 -8.55
CA LYS A 291 11.55 -6.23 -8.46
C LYS A 291 11.94 -7.35 -9.41
N GLU A 292 13.10 -7.23 -10.06
CA GLU A 292 13.60 -8.24 -10.99
C GLU A 292 13.77 -9.62 -10.33
N GLU A 293 14.15 -9.66 -9.05
CA GLU A 293 14.22 -10.90 -8.27
C GLU A 293 12.84 -11.58 -8.17
N THR A 294 11.79 -10.82 -7.85
CA THR A 294 10.40 -11.31 -7.80
C THR A 294 9.99 -11.90 -9.15
N ILE A 295 10.34 -11.22 -10.25
CA ILE A 295 10.04 -11.68 -11.61
C ILE A 295 10.69 -13.05 -11.87
N ILE A 296 11.99 -13.18 -11.57
CA ILE A 296 12.75 -14.43 -11.77
C ILE A 296 12.17 -15.58 -10.92
N LEU A 297 11.79 -15.30 -9.67
CA LEU A 297 11.21 -16.32 -8.78
C LEU A 297 9.86 -16.82 -9.29
N ALA A 298 8.98 -15.90 -9.71
CA ALA A 298 7.68 -16.25 -10.29
C ALA A 298 7.83 -17.09 -11.56
N GLN A 299 8.75 -16.71 -12.45
CA GLN A 299 9.05 -17.47 -13.68
C GLN A 299 9.51 -18.90 -13.37
N LYS A 300 10.40 -19.07 -12.38
CA LYS A 300 10.85 -20.40 -11.94
C LYS A 300 9.70 -21.24 -11.37
N GLU A 301 8.80 -20.63 -10.59
CA GLU A 301 7.63 -21.34 -10.04
C GLU A 301 6.67 -21.79 -11.15
N ILE A 302 6.41 -20.91 -12.13
CA ILE A 302 5.59 -21.24 -13.32
C ILE A 302 6.23 -22.35 -14.14
N GLU A 303 7.55 -22.36 -14.32
CA GLU A 303 8.22 -23.44 -15.05
C GLU A 303 8.06 -24.78 -14.33
N LYS A 304 8.18 -24.80 -12.99
CA LYS A 304 7.93 -26.01 -12.18
C LYS A 304 6.48 -26.48 -12.32
N TYR A 305 5.51 -25.56 -12.24
CA TYR A 305 4.10 -25.85 -12.46
C TYR A 305 3.85 -26.45 -13.85
N ARG A 306 4.37 -25.83 -14.91
CA ARG A 306 4.24 -26.35 -16.29
C ARG A 306 4.84 -27.74 -16.46
N LYS A 307 6.00 -28.01 -15.83
CA LYS A 307 6.63 -29.35 -15.84
C LYS A 307 5.74 -30.38 -15.12
N SER A 308 5.13 -30.04 -13.99
CA SER A 308 4.26 -30.95 -13.25
C SER A 308 2.97 -31.28 -14.04
N GLU A 309 2.34 -30.29 -14.67
CA GLU A 309 1.14 -30.47 -15.48
C GLU A 309 1.41 -31.32 -16.74
N ARG A 310 2.56 -31.11 -17.40
CA ARG A 310 2.99 -31.96 -18.52
C ARG A 310 3.17 -33.42 -18.09
N ARG A 311 3.73 -33.67 -16.90
CA ARG A 311 3.88 -35.03 -16.34
C ARG A 311 2.51 -35.67 -16.06
N LYS A 312 1.59 -34.95 -15.39
CA LYS A 312 0.23 -35.43 -15.12
C LYS A 312 -0.51 -35.79 -16.41
N SER A 313 -0.45 -34.92 -17.43
CA SER A 313 -1.07 -35.17 -18.73
C SER A 313 -0.50 -36.41 -19.43
N ARG A 314 0.83 -36.60 -19.41
CA ARG A 314 1.48 -37.81 -19.95
C ARG A 314 1.04 -39.08 -19.22
N ASN A 315 0.95 -39.05 -17.89
CA ASN A 315 0.51 -40.20 -17.09
C ASN A 315 -0.96 -40.54 -17.36
N LYS A 316 -1.85 -39.53 -17.43
CA LYS A 316 -3.27 -39.72 -17.79
C LYS A 316 -3.42 -40.36 -19.17
N ARG A 317 -2.63 -39.92 -20.16
CA ARG A 317 -2.61 -40.51 -21.51
C ARG A 317 -2.11 -41.96 -21.51
N LYS A 318 -1.08 -42.30 -20.72
CA LYS A 318 -0.59 -43.68 -20.58
C LYS A 318 -1.66 -44.59 -19.98
N LEU A 319 -2.32 -44.15 -18.91
CA LEU A 319 -3.39 -44.89 -18.24
C LEU A 319 -4.59 -45.12 -19.17
N ALA A 320 -5.00 -44.08 -19.91
CA ALA A 320 -6.07 -44.19 -20.90
C ALA A 320 -5.75 -45.22 -22.00
N LYS A 321 -4.51 -45.24 -22.50
CA LYS A 321 -4.06 -46.25 -23.48
C LYS A 321 -4.07 -47.67 -22.91
N GLN A 322 -3.67 -47.84 -21.66
CA GLN A 322 -3.69 -49.15 -20.99
C GLN A 322 -5.13 -49.66 -20.79
N ASN A 323 -6.04 -48.79 -20.34
CA ASN A 323 -7.45 -49.12 -20.16
C ASN A 323 -8.15 -49.42 -21.49
N ALA A 324 -7.82 -48.69 -22.56
CA ALA A 324 -8.35 -48.97 -23.90
C ALA A 324 -7.87 -50.33 -24.45
N ARG A 325 -6.64 -50.75 -24.13
CA ARG A 325 -6.14 -52.08 -24.48
C ARG A 325 -6.85 -53.18 -23.69
N ARG A 326 -7.12 -52.96 -22.40
CA ARG A 326 -7.84 -53.92 -21.53
C ARG A 326 -9.33 -54.10 -21.88
N LYS A 327 -9.96 -53.16 -22.59
CA LYS A 327 -11.35 -53.27 -23.05
C LYS A 327 -11.51 -53.96 -24.41
N LYS A 328 -10.40 -54.30 -25.08
CA LYS A 328 -10.39 -54.99 -26.40
C LYS A 328 -10.14 -56.49 -26.29
N TYR A 329 -9.84 -56.96 -25.08
CA TYR A 329 -9.82 -58.36 -24.67
C TYR A 329 -10.89 -58.51 -23.59
#